data_AF-A0A919HYP8-F1
#
_entry.id   AF-A0A919HYP8-F1
#
_cell.length_a   1.000
_cell.length_b   1.000
_cell.length_c   1.000
_cell.angle_alpha   90.00
_cell.angle_beta   90.00
_cell.angle_gamma   90.00
#
_symmetry.space_group_name_H-M   'P 1'
#
loop_
_entity.id
_entity.type
_entity.pdbx_description
1 polymer ?
#
loop_
_entity_poly.entity_id
_entity_poly.type
_entity_poly.pdbx_seq_one_letter_code
_entity_poly.pdbx_strand_id
1 'polypeptide(L)'
;MLRVARFAARYAHLGFRIAEETRALMAAMVEAGELAHLTPERVWKETESALTTRNPQVFFQTLRDCQALKVLFPEIDALYGVPAPAKWHPEIDTGLHTLMTVTMAAMLSPDVDVRFATLCHDLGKG
;
A
#
# COMPACT_ATOMS: atom_id res chain seq x y z
N MET A 1 -3.70 -13.18 -1.40
CA MET A 1 -2.59 -12.21 -1.25
C MET A 1 -2.87 -11.04 -0.32
N LEU A 2 -4.06 -10.40 -0.33
CA LEU A 2 -4.40 -9.28 0.57
C LEU A 2 -4.10 -9.56 2.05
N ARG A 3 -4.49 -10.74 2.56
CA ARG A 3 -4.19 -11.16 3.94
C ARG A 3 -2.70 -11.26 4.22
N VAL A 4 -1.91 -11.70 3.24
CA VAL A 4 -0.44 -11.79 3.37
C VAL A 4 0.15 -10.38 3.48
N ALA A 5 -0.28 -9.45 2.62
CA ALA A 5 0.11 -8.04 2.71
C ALA A 5 -0.30 -7.42 4.05
N ARG A 6 -1.49 -7.73 4.56
CA ARG A 6 -1.94 -7.24 5.87
C ARG A 6 -1.14 -7.84 7.01
N PHE A 7 -0.79 -9.12 6.96
CA PHE A 7 0.08 -9.73 7.96
C PHE A 7 1.49 -9.11 7.94
N ALA A 8 2.02 -8.83 6.75
CA ALA A 8 3.27 -8.10 6.62
C ALA A 8 3.19 -6.73 7.28
N ALA A 9 2.13 -5.95 7.02
CA ALA A 9 1.90 -4.67 7.68
C ALA A 9 1.75 -4.79 9.21
N ARG A 10 0.96 -5.77 9.67
CA ARG A 10 0.72 -5.97 11.09
C ARG A 10 2.00 -6.32 11.87
N TYR A 11 2.87 -7.15 11.30
CA TYR A 11 4.03 -7.70 12.01
C TYR A 11 5.37 -7.12 11.54
N ALA A 12 5.39 -6.12 10.67
CA ALA A 12 6.62 -5.47 10.18
C ALA A 12 7.52 -4.98 11.32
N HIS A 13 6.94 -4.35 12.34
CA HIS A 13 7.68 -3.89 13.52
C HIS A 13 8.32 -5.01 14.37
N LEU A 14 7.94 -6.27 14.16
CA LEU A 14 8.56 -7.45 14.76
C LEU A 14 9.60 -8.10 13.84
N GLY A 15 9.92 -7.47 12.71
CA GLY A 15 10.87 -8.00 11.73
C GLY A 15 10.28 -9.07 10.81
N PHE A 16 8.95 -9.23 10.76
CA PHE A 16 8.31 -10.18 9.85
C PHE A 16 8.66 -9.86 8.39
N ARG A 17 9.00 -10.90 7.61
CA ARG A 17 9.25 -10.81 6.17
C ARG A 17 8.49 -11.92 5.47
N ILE A 18 7.89 -11.59 4.32
CA ILE A 18 7.31 -12.58 3.42
C ILE A 18 8.47 -13.32 2.75
N ALA A 19 8.44 -14.66 2.82
CA ALA A 19 9.42 -15.52 2.15
C ALA A 19 9.40 -15.30 0.63
N GLU A 20 10.56 -15.44 -0.02
CA GLU A 20 10.74 -15.14 -1.44
C GLU A 20 9.81 -15.99 -2.33
N GLU A 21 9.65 -17.27 -2.01
CA GLU A 21 8.76 -18.19 -2.73
C GLU A 21 7.29 -17.76 -2.63
N THR A 22 6.90 -17.18 -1.48
CA THR A 22 5.55 -16.65 -1.29
C THR A 22 5.36 -15.34 -2.08
N ARG A 23 6.38 -14.48 -2.16
CA ARG A 23 6.35 -13.27 -3.01
C ARG A 23 6.22 -13.65 -4.49
N ALA A 24 6.99 -14.62 -4.95
CA ALA A 24 6.93 -15.14 -6.31
C ALA A 24 5.55 -15.72 -6.63
N LEU A 25 4.99 -16.54 -5.73
CA LEU A 25 3.63 -17.06 -5.87
C LEU A 25 2.59 -15.94 -5.95
N MET A 26 2.70 -14.91 -5.09
CA MET A 26 1.80 -13.75 -5.12
C MET A 26 1.85 -13.03 -6.46
N ALA A 27 3.05 -12.80 -7.02
CA ALA A 27 3.21 -12.16 -8.33
C ALA A 27 2.61 -13.02 -9.46
N ALA A 28 2.86 -14.34 -9.45
CA ALA A 28 2.30 -15.26 -10.43
C ALA A 28 0.76 -15.29 -10.42
N MET A 29 0.14 -15.19 -9.23
CA MET A 29 -1.31 -15.07 -9.10
C MET A 29 -1.86 -13.78 -9.74
N VAL A 30 -1.13 -12.66 -9.64
CA VAL A 30 -1.52 -11.41 -10.31
C VAL A 30 -1.45 -11.57 -11.82
N GLU A 31 -0.37 -12.15 -12.32
CA GLU A 31 -0.18 -12.40 -13.74
C GLU A 31 -1.25 -13.34 -14.32
N ALA A 32 -1.66 -14.35 -13.54
CA ALA A 32 -2.77 -15.24 -13.88
C ALA A 32 -4.16 -14.56 -13.84
N GLY A 33 -4.26 -13.30 -13.43
CA GLY A 33 -5.53 -12.55 -13.41
C GLY A 33 -6.42 -12.84 -12.20
N GLU A 34 -5.92 -13.53 -11.17
CA GLU A 34 -6.72 -13.94 -9.99
C GLU A 34 -7.36 -12.77 -9.24
N LEU A 35 -6.78 -11.58 -9.36
CA LEU A 35 -7.32 -10.35 -8.77
C LEU A 35 -8.69 -9.97 -9.33
N ALA A 36 -9.01 -10.34 -10.57
CA ALA A 36 -10.30 -10.03 -11.21
C ALA A 36 -11.50 -10.69 -10.51
N HIS A 37 -11.24 -11.71 -9.68
CA HIS A 37 -12.26 -12.41 -8.91
C HIS A 37 -12.49 -11.83 -7.51
N LEU A 38 -11.74 -10.78 -7.12
CA LEU A 38 -11.93 -10.12 -5.83
C LEU A 38 -13.04 -9.08 -5.91
N THR A 39 -13.99 -9.16 -4.98
CA THR A 39 -15.02 -8.13 -4.86
C THR A 39 -14.45 -6.89 -4.16
N PRO A 40 -14.94 -5.67 -4.48
CA PRO A 40 -14.49 -4.44 -3.83
C PRO A 40 -14.60 -4.47 -2.30
N GLU A 41 -15.64 -5.11 -1.74
CA GLU A 41 -15.85 -5.21 -0.29
C GLU A 41 -14.75 -6.05 0.38
N ARG A 42 -14.27 -7.10 -0.29
CA ARG A 42 -13.15 -7.91 0.20
C ARG A 42 -11.85 -7.12 0.18
N VAL A 43 -11.62 -6.35 -0.87
CA VAL A 43 -10.46 -5.46 -0.98
C VAL A 43 -10.50 -4.41 0.13
N TRP A 44 -11.65 -3.76 0.32
CA TRP A 44 -11.83 -2.74 1.35
C TRP A 44 -11.62 -3.30 2.75
N LYS A 45 -12.23 -4.44 3.09
CA LYS A 45 -12.09 -5.05 4.42
C LYS A 45 -10.63 -5.30 4.83
N GLU A 46 -9.81 -5.78 3.89
CA GLU A 46 -8.39 -6.01 4.14
C GLU A 46 -7.60 -4.70 4.19
N THR A 47 -8.00 -3.69 3.39
CA THR A 47 -7.38 -2.36 3.35
C THR A 47 -7.65 -1.57 4.62
N GLU A 48 -8.89 -1.48 5.06
CA GLU A 48 -9.31 -0.89 6.34
C GLU A 48 -8.55 -1.55 7.50
N SER A 49 -8.50 -2.89 7.51
CA SER A 49 -7.76 -3.63 8.53
C SER A 49 -6.24 -3.40 8.46
N ALA A 50 -5.67 -3.10 7.29
CA ALA A 50 -4.27 -2.76 7.13
C ALA A 50 -3.97 -1.33 7.59
N LEU A 51 -4.87 -0.39 7.29
CA LEU A 51 -4.76 1.01 7.69
C LEU A 51 -4.71 1.18 9.21
N THR A 52 -5.37 0.30 9.99
CA THR A 52 -5.30 0.33 11.46
C THR A 52 -4.01 -0.25 12.06
N THR A 53 -3.13 -0.84 11.25
CA THR A 53 -1.86 -1.41 11.75
C THR A 53 -0.84 -0.33 12.11
N ARG A 54 0.27 -0.75 12.75
CA ARG A 54 1.40 0.15 13.05
C ARG A 54 2.19 0.55 11.80
N ASN A 55 2.19 -0.28 10.77
CA ASN A 55 2.98 -0.08 9.56
C ASN A 55 2.10 -0.23 8.29
N PRO A 56 1.05 0.60 8.13
CA PRO A 56 0.11 0.46 7.01
C PRO A 56 0.77 0.63 5.64
N GLN A 57 1.83 1.43 5.53
CA GLN A 57 2.61 1.58 4.30
C GLN A 57 3.15 0.26 3.76
N VAL A 58 3.44 -0.71 4.63
CA VAL A 58 3.97 -2.03 4.23
C VAL A 58 2.92 -2.84 3.47
N PHE A 59 1.62 -2.63 3.72
CA PHE A 59 0.55 -3.26 2.95
C PHE A 59 0.61 -2.83 1.49
N PHE A 60 0.60 -1.52 1.24
CA PHE A 60 0.65 -0.95 -0.11
C PHE A 60 1.97 -1.27 -0.81
N GLN A 61 3.11 -1.18 -0.10
CA GLN A 61 4.40 -1.59 -0.64
C GLN A 61 4.39 -3.08 -1.04
N THR A 62 3.84 -3.96 -0.20
CA THR A 62 3.73 -5.40 -0.53
C THR A 62 2.87 -5.63 -1.78
N LEU A 63 1.75 -4.91 -1.91
CA LEU A 63 0.91 -4.99 -3.11
C LEU A 63 1.66 -4.49 -4.35
N ARG A 64 2.48 -3.44 -4.22
CA ARG A 64 3.30 -2.93 -5.33
C ARG A 64 4.39 -3.91 -5.72
N ASP A 65 5.11 -4.47 -4.75
CA ASP A 65 6.18 -5.46 -4.96
C ASP A 65 5.70 -6.65 -5.80
N CYS A 66 4.45 -7.08 -5.60
CA CYS A 66 3.84 -8.19 -6.34
C CYS A 66 2.93 -7.74 -7.50
N GLN A 67 3.00 -6.47 -7.92
CA GLN A 67 2.23 -5.91 -9.04
C GLN A 67 0.71 -5.90 -8.83
N ALA A 68 0.21 -6.15 -7.62
CA ALA A 68 -1.21 -6.08 -7.29
C ALA A 68 -1.71 -4.64 -7.12
N LEU A 69 -0.83 -3.69 -6.75
CA LEU A 69 -1.22 -2.30 -6.51
C LEU A 69 -1.85 -1.66 -7.76
N LYS A 70 -1.19 -1.77 -8.92
CA LYS A 70 -1.70 -1.26 -10.21
C LYS A 70 -3.07 -1.82 -10.63
N VAL A 71 -3.46 -2.98 -10.11
CA VAL A 71 -4.74 -3.62 -10.43
C VAL A 71 -5.83 -3.20 -9.43
N LEU A 72 -5.49 -3.14 -8.14
CA LEU A 72 -6.45 -2.90 -7.06
C LEU A 72 -6.64 -1.42 -6.72
N PHE A 73 -5.59 -0.61 -6.90
CA PHE A 73 -5.54 0.82 -6.58
C PHE A 73 -4.74 1.56 -7.66
N PRO A 74 -5.21 1.55 -8.93
CA PRO A 74 -4.49 2.16 -10.04
C PRO A 74 -4.15 3.63 -9.79
N GLU A 75 -5.01 4.37 -9.07
CA GLU A 75 -4.81 5.77 -8.72
C GLU A 75 -3.61 5.98 -7.78
N ILE A 76 -3.32 5.01 -6.90
CA ILE A 76 -2.14 5.06 -6.02
C ILE A 76 -0.89 4.67 -6.81
N ASP A 77 -0.99 3.66 -7.68
CA ASP A 77 0.12 3.21 -8.51
C ASP A 77 0.62 4.31 -9.47
N ALA A 78 -0.31 5.11 -10.00
CA ALA A 78 -0.04 6.24 -10.88
C ALA A 78 0.81 7.36 -10.24
N LEU A 79 0.86 7.45 -8.90
CA LEU A 79 1.68 8.45 -8.22
C LEU A 79 3.18 8.14 -8.27
N TYR A 80 3.55 6.88 -8.46
CA TYR A 80 4.96 6.51 -8.54
C TYR A 80 5.57 6.97 -9.86
N GLY A 81 6.73 7.61 -9.78
CA GLY A 81 7.40 8.26 -10.90
C GLY A 81 6.95 9.70 -11.15
N VAL A 82 5.92 10.19 -10.47
CA VAL A 82 5.48 11.60 -10.57
C VAL A 82 6.39 12.47 -9.70
N PRO A 83 7.16 13.41 -10.30
CA PRO A 83 8.13 14.21 -9.56
C PRO A 83 7.45 15.29 -8.70
N ALA A 84 7.94 15.44 -7.47
CA ALA A 84 7.57 16.48 -6.53
C ALA A 84 8.74 17.48 -6.29
N PRO A 85 8.48 18.74 -5.93
CA PRO A 85 9.54 19.72 -5.73
C PRO A 85 10.52 19.32 -4.61
N ALA A 86 11.79 19.11 -4.98
CA ALA A 86 12.85 18.62 -4.09
C ALA A 86 13.06 19.46 -2.82
N LYS A 87 12.69 20.75 -2.83
CA LYS A 87 12.75 21.64 -1.67
C LYS A 87 11.95 21.10 -0.47
N TRP A 88 10.80 20.47 -0.74
CA TRP A 88 9.89 19.95 0.28
C TRP A 88 9.81 18.42 0.26
N HIS A 89 10.20 17.80 -0.86
CA HIS A 89 10.12 16.37 -1.13
C HIS A 89 11.49 15.84 -1.56
N PRO A 90 12.45 15.62 -0.65
CA PRO A 90 13.77 15.08 -0.98
C PRO A 90 13.70 13.69 -1.63
N GLU A 91 12.62 12.93 -1.40
CA GLU A 91 12.29 11.67 -2.07
C GLU A 91 12.01 11.83 -3.56
N ILE A 92 11.59 13.02 -3.99
CA ILE A 92 11.20 13.41 -5.36
C ILE A 92 9.98 12.63 -5.90
N ASP A 93 9.70 11.42 -5.43
CA ASP A 93 8.64 10.55 -5.92
C ASP A 93 7.35 10.68 -5.09
N THR A 94 6.24 11.02 -5.75
CA THR A 94 4.94 11.23 -5.10
C THR A 94 4.35 9.94 -4.51
N GLY A 95 4.61 8.78 -5.11
CA GLY A 95 4.20 7.48 -4.57
C GLY A 95 4.93 7.14 -3.27
N LEU A 96 6.25 7.35 -3.23
CA LEU A 96 7.04 7.23 -2.00
C LEU A 96 6.58 8.24 -0.94
N HIS A 97 6.35 9.50 -1.34
CA HIS A 97 5.81 10.53 -0.45
C HIS A 97 4.50 10.07 0.20
N THR A 98 3.57 9.54 -0.60
CA THR A 98 2.27 9.06 -0.11
C THR A 98 2.42 7.96 0.95
N LEU A 99 3.36 7.03 0.77
CA LEU A 99 3.63 6.01 1.80
C LEU A 99 4.29 6.59 3.06
N MET A 100 5.14 7.61 2.92
CA MET A 100 5.72 8.33 4.05
C MET A 100 4.66 9.09 4.85
N THR A 101 3.73 9.79 4.19
CA THR A 101 2.64 10.51 4.87
C THR A 101 1.69 9.55 5.58
N VAL A 102 1.35 8.41 4.96
CA VAL A 102 0.55 7.35 5.61
C VAL A 102 1.26 6.76 6.82
N THR A 103 2.59 6.60 6.77
CA THR A 103 3.40 6.21 7.94
C THR A 103 3.26 7.21 9.07
N MET A 104 3.37 8.51 8.75
CA MET A 104 3.23 9.58 9.74
C MET A 104 1.80 9.66 10.30
N ALA A 105 0.78 9.56 9.46
CA ALA A 105 -0.62 9.53 9.91
C ALA A 105 -0.87 8.38 10.90
N ALA A 106 -0.27 7.21 10.67
CA ALA A 106 -0.38 6.07 11.58
C ALA A 106 0.28 6.30 12.94
N MET A 107 1.30 7.17 13.01
CA MET A 107 1.93 7.59 14.27
C MET A 107 1.13 8.66 15.00
N LEU A 108 0.38 9.48 14.28
CA LEU A 108 -0.30 10.67 14.82
C LEU A 108 -1.77 10.43 15.16
N SER A 109 -2.47 9.52 14.48
CA SER A 109 -3.89 9.25 14.72
C SER A 109 -4.23 7.76 14.60
N PRO A 110 -5.08 7.20 15.47
CA PRO A 110 -5.66 5.86 15.31
C PRO A 110 -6.80 5.80 14.30
N ASP A 111 -7.37 6.94 13.91
CA ASP A 111 -8.61 7.00 13.12
C ASP A 111 -8.37 6.59 11.67
N VAL A 112 -9.13 5.60 11.22
CA VAL A 112 -8.99 5.07 9.85
C VAL A 112 -9.30 6.13 8.81
N ASP A 113 -10.26 7.03 9.08
CA ASP A 113 -10.65 8.10 8.16
C ASP A 113 -9.50 9.08 7.92
N VAL A 114 -8.72 9.41 8.96
CA VAL A 114 -7.54 10.28 8.84
C VAL A 114 -6.45 9.59 8.00
N ARG A 115 -6.20 8.31 8.25
CA ARG A 115 -5.18 7.53 7.53
C ARG A 115 -5.56 7.30 6.06
N PHE A 116 -6.85 7.06 5.80
CA PHE A 116 -7.38 6.92 4.44
C PHE A 116 -7.37 8.25 3.69
N ALA A 117 -7.80 9.34 4.31
CA ALA A 117 -7.70 10.67 3.71
C ALA A 117 -6.25 11.04 3.37
N THR A 118 -5.29 10.66 4.23
CA THR A 118 -3.86 10.85 3.97
C THR A 118 -3.38 10.03 2.78
N LEU A 119 -3.82 8.77 2.64
CA LEU A 119 -3.51 7.94 1.48
C LEU A 119 -4.01 8.58 0.18
N CYS A 120 -5.17 9.22 0.22
CA CYS A 120 -5.82 9.78 -0.96
C CYS A 120 -5.42 11.23 -1.30
N HIS A 121 -4.63 11.89 -0.44
CA HIS A 121 -4.44 13.35 -0.51
C HIS A 121 -3.80 13.84 -1.83
N ASP A 122 -3.05 12.97 -2.50
CA ASP A 122 -2.26 13.29 -3.70
C ASP A 122 -2.76 12.59 -4.98
N LEU A 123 -3.89 11.86 -4.95
CA LEU A 123 -4.39 11.07 -6.10
C LEU A 123 -4.59 11.89 -7.38
N GLY A 124 -4.77 13.21 -7.27
CA GLY A 124 -4.93 14.10 -8.43
C GLY A 124 -3.63 14.46 -9.16
N LYS A 125 -2.47 13.95 -8.74
CA LYS A 125 -1.16 14.21 -9.36
C LYS A 125 -0.73 13.16 -10.41
N GLY A 126 -1.36 11.99 -10.41
CA GLY A 126 -1.08 10.87 -11.30
C GLY A 126 -1.80 10.92 -12.64
#